data_AF-A0AB33A941-F1
#
_entry.id   AF-A0AB33A941-F1
#
_cell.length_a   1.000
_cell.length_b   1.000
_cell.length_c   1.000
_cell.angle_alpha   90.00
_cell.angle_beta   90.00
_cell.angle_gamma   90.00
#
_symmetry.space_group_name_H-M   'P 1'
#
loop_
_entity.id
_entity.type
_entity.pdbx_description
1 polymer ?
#
loop_
_entity_poly.entity_id
_entity_poly.type
_entity_poly.pdbx_seq_one_letter_code
_entity_poly.pdbx_strand_id
1 'polypeptide(L)'
;MADGGDARRERWARHKVRVRRRFVAAAVVSIERKGPSATVEDVVRAAHSAKPKLYRHFDDRDDLFDSVAQAMVAAVRRRLSGTVDMGMPPRKSAQRAASRIVALVQRFPQSTRFLFEHQMVGVRGKPAPALRPDGAIAELAAAISSFLERVNVHPSGADQLAAALIGTAATTAIWHVAQSGEPDESVSRRLAQTLWACVDAFLRSKGVIVDPDRALDPDRVRTARAALVDLRGESQSPSFL
;
A
#
# COMPACT_ATOMS: atom_id res chain seq x y z
N MET A 1 -2.39 -1.01 -49.42
CA MET A 1 -2.17 -2.39 -48.91
C MET A 1 -1.07 -2.39 -47.83
N ALA A 2 -1.38 -1.94 -46.61
CA ALA A 2 -0.41 -1.80 -45.50
C ALA A 2 -0.93 -2.37 -44.14
N ASP A 3 -1.91 -3.27 -44.17
CA ASP A 3 -2.68 -3.69 -42.97
C ASP A 3 -2.20 -5.03 -42.35
N GLY A 4 -1.58 -5.92 -43.15
CA GLY A 4 -1.20 -7.26 -42.70
C GLY A 4 0.03 -7.33 -41.76
N GLY A 5 0.94 -6.35 -41.86
CA GLY A 5 2.15 -6.30 -41.05
C GLY A 5 1.90 -5.79 -39.63
N ASP A 6 0.97 -4.87 -39.48
CA ASP A 6 0.64 -4.24 -38.20
C ASP A 6 -0.19 -5.18 -37.32
N ALA A 7 -1.20 -5.83 -37.91
CA ALA A 7 -2.01 -6.84 -37.22
C ALA A 7 -1.15 -8.04 -36.72
N ARG A 8 -0.08 -8.41 -37.43
CA ARG A 8 0.86 -9.47 -36.99
C ARG A 8 1.72 -9.01 -35.81
N ARG A 9 2.26 -7.78 -35.85
CA ARG A 9 3.04 -7.18 -34.76
C ARG A 9 2.20 -7.04 -33.50
N GLU A 10 0.96 -6.60 -33.63
CA GLU A 10 0.02 -6.44 -32.52
C GLU A 10 -0.38 -7.79 -31.90
N ARG A 11 -0.64 -8.83 -32.73
CA ARG A 11 -0.88 -10.20 -32.23
C ARG A 11 0.33 -10.77 -31.49
N TRP A 12 1.54 -10.52 -31.99
CA TRP A 12 2.78 -10.95 -31.35
C TRP A 12 3.00 -10.25 -30.00
N ALA A 13 2.77 -8.94 -29.94
CA ALA A 13 2.84 -8.16 -28.70
C ALA A 13 1.83 -8.67 -27.66
N ARG A 14 0.56 -8.86 -28.06
CA ARG A 14 -0.49 -9.45 -27.20
C ARG A 14 -0.13 -10.86 -26.72
N HIS A 15 0.47 -11.68 -27.59
CA HIS A 15 0.94 -13.01 -27.23
C HIS A 15 2.07 -12.95 -26.19
N LYS A 16 3.08 -12.09 -26.41
CA LYS A 16 4.21 -11.90 -25.50
C LYS A 16 3.73 -11.47 -24.10
N VAL A 17 2.79 -10.52 -24.02
CA VAL A 17 2.18 -10.10 -22.75
C VAL A 17 1.43 -11.25 -22.07
N ARG A 18 0.64 -12.02 -22.82
CA ARG A 18 -0.11 -13.17 -22.28
C ARG A 18 0.82 -14.23 -21.69
N VAL A 19 1.93 -14.55 -22.37
CA VAL A 19 2.89 -15.53 -21.88
C VAL A 19 3.63 -15.02 -20.64
N ARG A 20 4.07 -13.75 -20.62
CA ARG A 20 4.70 -13.15 -19.43
C ARG A 20 3.75 -13.19 -18.23
N ARG A 21 2.46 -12.87 -18.42
CA ARG A 21 1.42 -12.98 -17.37
C ARG A 21 1.24 -14.42 -16.86
N ARG A 22 1.29 -15.43 -17.72
CA ARG A 22 1.20 -16.85 -17.31
C ARG A 22 2.36 -17.25 -16.39
N PHE A 23 3.58 -16.85 -16.71
CA PHE A 23 4.74 -17.12 -15.87
C PHE A 23 4.66 -16.37 -14.53
N VAL A 24 4.26 -15.10 -14.53
CA VAL A 24 4.04 -14.35 -13.29
C VAL A 24 2.97 -15.00 -12.41
N ALA A 25 1.83 -15.42 -12.98
CA ALA A 25 0.79 -16.10 -12.23
C ALA A 25 1.28 -17.45 -11.66
N ALA A 26 2.02 -18.23 -12.44
CA ALA A 26 2.62 -19.47 -11.98
C ALA A 26 3.65 -19.23 -10.85
N ALA A 27 4.41 -18.15 -10.92
CA ALA A 27 5.35 -17.78 -9.87
C ALA A 27 4.63 -17.42 -8.57
N VAL A 28 3.54 -16.65 -8.63
CA VAL A 28 2.71 -16.35 -7.45
C VAL A 28 2.20 -17.64 -6.81
N VAL A 29 1.71 -18.61 -7.60
CA VAL A 29 1.28 -19.92 -7.08
C VAL A 29 2.44 -20.69 -6.44
N SER A 30 3.61 -20.70 -7.08
CA SER A 30 4.79 -21.38 -6.54
C SER A 30 5.28 -20.74 -5.23
N ILE A 31 5.29 -19.41 -5.14
CA ILE A 31 5.60 -18.67 -3.92
C ILE A 31 4.59 -19.00 -2.83
N GLU A 32 3.30 -19.00 -3.15
CA GLU A 32 2.28 -19.29 -2.13
C GLU A 32 2.45 -20.71 -1.55
N ARG A 33 2.82 -21.68 -2.39
CA ARG A 33 3.01 -23.07 -1.97
C ARG A 33 4.32 -23.36 -1.26
N LYS A 34 5.41 -22.67 -1.62
CA LYS A 34 6.78 -23.00 -1.18
C LYS A 34 7.43 -21.93 -0.31
N GLY A 35 6.81 -20.76 -0.20
CA GLY A 35 7.40 -19.61 0.45
C GLY A 35 8.34 -18.80 -0.46
N PRO A 36 9.05 -17.82 0.13
CA PRO A 36 10.00 -16.96 -0.58
C PRO A 36 11.16 -17.68 -1.28
N SER A 37 11.37 -18.97 -0.97
CA SER A 37 12.41 -19.82 -1.57
C SER A 37 12.04 -20.45 -2.91
N ALA A 38 10.85 -20.16 -3.46
CA ALA A 38 10.42 -20.69 -4.76
C ALA A 38 11.44 -20.44 -5.87
N THR A 39 11.73 -21.47 -6.68
CA THR A 39 12.77 -21.39 -7.71
C THR A 39 12.19 -21.22 -9.12
N VAL A 40 13.05 -20.88 -10.09
CA VAL A 40 12.65 -20.82 -11.51
C VAL A 40 12.11 -22.18 -12.00
N GLU A 41 12.66 -23.30 -11.53
CA GLU A 41 12.16 -24.65 -11.82
C GLU A 41 10.71 -24.83 -11.36
N ASP A 42 10.38 -24.29 -10.18
CA ASP A 42 9.02 -24.35 -9.66
C ASP A 42 8.05 -23.53 -10.51
N VAL A 43 8.49 -22.34 -10.96
CA VAL A 43 7.69 -21.50 -11.85
C VAL A 43 7.42 -22.20 -13.18
N VAL A 44 8.44 -22.76 -13.84
CA VAL A 44 8.24 -23.43 -15.14
C VAL A 44 7.40 -24.69 -15.01
N ARG A 45 7.52 -25.42 -13.91
CA ARG A 45 6.68 -26.59 -13.61
C ARG A 45 5.22 -26.17 -13.44
N ALA A 46 4.95 -25.18 -12.58
CA ALA A 46 3.60 -24.65 -12.39
C ALA A 46 3.01 -24.04 -13.68
N ALA A 47 3.85 -23.40 -14.49
CA ALA A 47 3.47 -22.85 -15.78
C ALA A 47 3.32 -23.90 -16.88
N HIS A 48 3.57 -25.19 -16.64
CA HIS A 48 3.61 -26.25 -17.67
C HIS A 48 4.44 -25.82 -18.90
N SER A 49 5.69 -25.45 -18.65
CA SER A 49 6.60 -24.83 -19.62
C SER A 49 8.06 -25.24 -19.33
N ALA A 50 9.01 -24.70 -20.09
CA ALA A 50 10.44 -24.96 -19.94
C ALA A 50 11.25 -23.67 -19.74
N LYS A 51 12.43 -23.79 -19.09
CA LYS A 51 13.36 -22.67 -18.85
C LYS A 51 13.72 -21.88 -20.11
N PRO A 52 14.06 -22.51 -21.26
CA PRO A 52 14.40 -21.75 -22.47
C PRO A 52 13.23 -20.87 -22.96
N LYS A 53 11.98 -21.30 -22.75
CA LYS A 53 10.81 -20.49 -23.09
C LYS A 53 10.61 -19.34 -22.11
N LEU A 54 10.88 -19.55 -20.82
CA LEU A 54 10.81 -18.50 -19.81
C LEU A 54 11.84 -17.39 -20.10
N TYR A 55 13.09 -17.75 -20.34
CA TYR A 55 14.17 -16.77 -20.58
C TYR A 55 14.08 -16.03 -21.92
N ARG A 56 13.14 -16.38 -22.81
CA ARG A 56 12.76 -15.51 -23.95
C ARG A 56 11.94 -14.29 -23.52
N HIS A 57 11.40 -14.33 -22.30
CA HIS A 57 10.52 -13.30 -21.75
C HIS A 57 11.12 -12.60 -20.54
N PHE A 58 12.14 -13.14 -19.91
CA PHE A 58 12.81 -12.57 -18.74
C PHE A 58 14.32 -12.72 -18.89
N ASP A 59 15.08 -11.71 -18.50
CA ASP A 59 16.53 -11.68 -18.68
C ASP A 59 17.23 -12.66 -17.73
N ASP A 60 16.80 -12.67 -16.47
CA ASP A 60 17.33 -13.54 -15.44
C ASP A 60 16.26 -13.89 -14.39
N ARG A 61 16.69 -14.57 -13.32
CA ARG A 61 15.83 -14.89 -12.17
C ARG A 61 15.30 -13.61 -11.50
N ASP A 62 16.11 -12.58 -11.41
CA ASP A 62 15.76 -11.36 -10.67
C ASP A 62 14.73 -10.54 -11.47
N ASP A 63 14.83 -10.42 -12.80
CA ASP A 63 13.79 -9.80 -13.64
C ASP A 63 12.43 -10.53 -13.50
N LEU A 64 12.46 -11.86 -13.41
CA LEU A 64 11.24 -12.64 -13.15
C LEU A 64 10.62 -12.26 -11.81
N PHE A 65 11.38 -12.30 -10.71
CA PHE A 65 10.83 -12.07 -9.38
C PHE A 65 10.53 -10.59 -9.09
N ASP A 66 11.27 -9.65 -9.69
CA ASP A 66 10.94 -8.22 -9.73
C ASP A 66 9.58 -8.01 -10.39
N SER A 67 9.34 -8.66 -11.53
CA SER A 67 8.05 -8.57 -12.24
C SER A 67 6.90 -9.18 -11.47
N VAL A 68 7.17 -10.26 -10.73
CA VAL A 68 6.20 -10.89 -9.84
C VAL A 68 5.87 -9.95 -8.69
N ALA A 69 6.87 -9.38 -8.03
CA ALA A 69 6.68 -8.39 -6.96
C ALA A 69 5.86 -7.18 -7.46
N GLN A 70 6.18 -6.62 -8.63
CA GLN A 70 5.42 -5.52 -9.22
C GLN A 70 3.95 -5.89 -9.49
N ALA A 71 3.71 -7.08 -10.05
CA ALA A 71 2.34 -7.56 -10.28
C ALA A 71 1.55 -7.76 -8.98
N MET A 72 2.23 -8.23 -7.93
CA MET A 72 1.67 -8.40 -6.59
C MET A 72 1.36 -7.06 -5.94
N VAL A 73 2.28 -6.07 -5.97
CA VAL A 73 2.01 -4.69 -5.51
C VAL A 73 0.78 -4.14 -6.21
N ALA A 74 0.70 -4.26 -7.54
CA ALA A 74 -0.45 -3.77 -8.29
C ALA A 74 -1.76 -4.48 -7.89
N ALA A 75 -1.71 -5.78 -7.57
CA ALA A 75 -2.86 -6.53 -7.09
C ALA A 75 -3.28 -6.11 -5.67
N VAL A 76 -2.33 -5.90 -4.76
CA VAL A 76 -2.58 -5.38 -3.42
C VAL A 76 -3.19 -3.98 -3.51
N ARG A 77 -2.62 -3.09 -4.32
CA ARG A 77 -3.14 -1.74 -4.55
C ARG A 77 -4.59 -1.76 -5.03
N ARG A 78 -4.94 -2.62 -6.00
CA ARG A 78 -6.33 -2.78 -6.47
C ARG A 78 -7.28 -3.33 -5.41
N ARG A 79 -6.80 -4.20 -4.51
CA ARG A 79 -7.62 -4.75 -3.41
C ARG A 79 -7.81 -3.74 -2.28
N LEU A 80 -6.79 -2.92 -2.03
CA LEU A 80 -6.79 -1.93 -0.96
C LEU A 80 -7.28 -0.56 -1.43
N SER A 81 -7.49 -0.34 -2.73
CA SER A 81 -8.08 0.90 -3.25
C SER A 81 -9.44 1.17 -2.62
N GLY A 82 -9.68 2.41 -2.18
CA GLY A 82 -10.91 2.81 -1.52
C GLY A 82 -11.12 2.17 -0.15
N THR A 83 -10.08 1.56 0.46
CA THR A 83 -10.18 1.01 1.81
C THR A 83 -10.16 2.10 2.86
N VAL A 84 -9.34 3.13 2.65
CA VAL A 84 -9.43 4.39 3.40
C VAL A 84 -10.51 5.23 2.72
N ASP A 85 -11.52 5.61 3.49
CA ASP A 85 -12.65 6.42 3.02
C ASP A 85 -12.90 7.54 4.01
N MET A 86 -12.78 8.76 3.50
CA MET A 86 -12.93 10.00 4.27
C MET A 86 -14.41 10.29 4.57
N GLY A 87 -15.34 9.73 3.79
CA GLY A 87 -16.78 9.78 4.08
C GLY A 87 -17.19 8.89 5.25
N MET A 88 -16.28 8.09 5.79
CA MET A 88 -16.50 7.30 7.01
C MET A 88 -15.83 7.97 8.22
N PRO A 89 -16.36 7.73 9.43
CA PRO A 89 -15.63 8.04 10.66
C PRO A 89 -14.21 7.45 10.63
N PRO A 90 -13.16 8.23 10.98
CA PRO A 90 -11.78 7.80 10.89
C PRO A 90 -11.48 6.45 11.55
N ARG A 91 -12.06 6.18 12.73
CA ARG A 91 -11.93 4.86 13.38
C ARG A 91 -12.50 3.72 12.56
N LYS A 92 -13.67 3.92 11.92
CA LYS A 92 -14.28 2.90 11.06
C LYS A 92 -13.49 2.69 9.78
N SER A 93 -12.95 3.76 9.20
CA SER A 93 -12.05 3.71 8.05
C SER A 93 -10.76 2.93 8.39
N ALA A 94 -10.14 3.22 9.54
CA ALA A 94 -8.97 2.48 10.04
C ALA A 94 -9.28 1.00 10.33
N GLN A 95 -10.43 0.70 10.93
CA GLN A 95 -10.88 -0.68 11.16
C GLN A 95 -11.01 -1.45 9.86
N ARG A 96 -11.66 -0.86 8.85
CA ARG A 96 -11.82 -1.48 7.53
C ARG A 96 -10.46 -1.72 6.87
N ALA A 97 -9.53 -0.78 7.00
CA ALA A 97 -8.15 -0.94 6.51
C ALA A 97 -7.40 -2.08 7.17
N ALA A 98 -7.37 -2.09 8.50
CA ALA A 98 -6.72 -3.15 9.27
C ALA A 98 -7.30 -4.53 8.93
N SER A 99 -8.63 -4.68 8.93
CA SER A 99 -9.29 -5.94 8.60
C SER A 99 -8.95 -6.44 7.19
N ARG A 100 -8.91 -5.56 6.18
CA ARG A 100 -8.55 -5.97 4.81
C ARG A 100 -7.08 -6.39 4.69
N ILE A 101 -6.18 -5.70 5.38
CA ILE A 101 -4.75 -6.05 5.38
C ILE A 101 -4.54 -7.40 6.09
N VAL A 102 -5.12 -7.59 7.28
CA VAL A 102 -5.02 -8.85 8.03
C VAL A 102 -5.59 -10.01 7.21
N ALA A 103 -6.79 -9.85 6.64
CA ALA A 103 -7.41 -10.89 5.81
C ALA A 103 -6.58 -11.22 4.55
N LEU A 104 -5.90 -10.22 3.96
CA LEU A 104 -5.02 -10.44 2.81
C LEU A 104 -3.81 -11.30 3.19
N VAL A 105 -3.15 -11.00 4.31
CA VAL A 105 -2.00 -11.76 4.80
C VAL A 105 -2.42 -13.16 5.23
N GLN A 106 -3.55 -13.32 5.94
CA GLN A 106 -4.07 -14.64 6.30
C GLN A 106 -4.38 -15.50 5.07
N ARG A 107 -4.91 -14.89 4.00
CA ARG A 107 -5.28 -15.63 2.79
C ARG A 107 -4.07 -15.99 1.91
N PHE A 108 -3.02 -15.17 1.91
CA PHE A 108 -1.86 -15.35 1.06
C PHE A 108 -0.55 -15.15 1.85
N PRO A 109 -0.32 -15.91 2.93
CA PRO A 109 0.75 -15.66 3.90
C PRO A 109 2.12 -15.63 3.26
N GLN A 110 2.43 -16.60 2.41
CA GLN A 110 3.74 -16.72 1.78
C GLN A 110 3.96 -15.65 0.72
N SER A 111 2.93 -15.34 -0.08
CA SER A 111 2.96 -14.24 -1.04
C SER A 111 3.16 -12.89 -0.36
N THR A 112 2.45 -12.61 0.73
CA THR A 112 2.60 -11.34 1.46
C THR A 112 3.94 -11.22 2.16
N ARG A 113 4.47 -12.33 2.68
CA ARG A 113 5.83 -12.39 3.23
C ARG A 113 6.89 -12.10 2.17
N PHE A 114 6.83 -12.81 1.04
CA PHE A 114 7.71 -12.57 -0.11
C PHE A 114 7.65 -11.10 -0.55
N LEU A 115 6.44 -10.54 -0.66
CA LEU A 115 6.26 -9.16 -1.07
C LEU A 115 6.93 -8.20 -0.09
N PHE A 116 6.76 -8.39 1.21
CA PHE A 116 7.36 -7.53 2.23
C PHE A 116 8.89 -7.57 2.19
N GLU A 117 9.47 -8.77 2.16
CA GLU A 117 10.93 -8.96 2.02
C GLU A 117 11.46 -8.26 0.76
N HIS A 118 10.73 -8.37 -0.36
CA HIS A 118 11.13 -7.77 -1.63
C HIS A 118 10.88 -6.25 -1.72
N GLN A 119 9.95 -5.70 -0.95
CA GLN A 119 9.62 -4.26 -0.95
C GLN A 119 10.54 -3.45 -0.03
N MET A 120 11.11 -4.08 1.00
CA MET A 120 11.90 -3.42 2.04
C MET A 120 13.42 -3.57 1.86
N VAL A 121 13.86 -4.47 0.97
CA VAL A 121 15.28 -4.69 0.67
C VAL A 121 15.66 -4.07 -0.68
N GLY A 122 16.74 -3.29 -0.70
CA GLY A 122 17.33 -2.78 -1.93
C GLY A 122 18.13 -3.86 -2.67
N VAL A 123 18.13 -3.84 -3.99
CA VAL A 123 18.83 -4.82 -4.84
C VAL A 123 19.71 -4.11 -5.85
N ARG A 124 20.94 -4.59 -6.04
CA ARG A 124 21.89 -4.09 -7.06
C ARG A 124 22.06 -2.55 -7.03
N GLY A 125 22.22 -1.97 -5.83
CA GLY A 125 22.42 -0.53 -5.65
C GLY A 125 21.18 0.35 -5.84
N LYS A 126 20.00 -0.25 -6.09
CA LYS A 126 18.73 0.48 -6.14
C LYS A 126 18.09 0.52 -4.76
N PRO A 127 17.42 1.64 -4.39
CA PRO A 127 16.64 1.70 -3.16
C PRO A 127 15.53 0.65 -3.18
N ALA A 128 15.11 0.22 -2.00
CA ALA A 128 14.01 -0.73 -1.85
C ALA A 128 12.76 -0.20 -2.58
N PRO A 129 11.98 -1.04 -3.27
CA PRO A 129 10.85 -0.59 -4.09
C PRO A 129 9.85 0.32 -3.36
N ALA A 130 9.58 0.07 -2.08
CA ALA A 130 8.67 0.90 -1.29
C ALA A 130 9.21 2.33 -1.03
N LEU A 131 10.54 2.50 -1.04
CA LEU A 131 11.24 3.77 -0.78
C LEU A 131 11.46 4.62 -2.04
N ARG A 132 11.05 4.12 -3.21
CA ARG A 132 11.19 4.85 -4.48
C ARG A 132 10.18 6.00 -4.56
N PRO A 133 10.42 7.02 -5.41
CA PRO A 133 9.50 8.14 -5.60
C PRO A 133 8.09 7.74 -6.10
N ASP A 134 7.99 6.59 -6.77
CA ASP A 134 6.75 5.98 -7.27
C ASP A 134 6.27 4.81 -6.39
N GLY A 135 6.86 4.63 -5.22
CA GLY A 135 6.57 3.53 -4.29
C GLY A 135 5.35 3.77 -3.41
N ALA A 136 4.93 2.73 -2.69
CA ALA A 136 3.74 2.76 -1.83
C ALA A 136 3.81 3.85 -0.73
N ILE A 137 5.00 4.15 -0.22
CA ILE A 137 5.20 5.22 0.78
C ILE A 137 4.90 6.58 0.15
N ALA A 138 5.47 6.87 -1.02
CA ALA A 138 5.22 8.13 -1.72
C ALA A 138 3.75 8.29 -2.13
N GLU A 139 3.08 7.21 -2.56
CA GLU A 139 1.66 7.24 -2.89
C GLU A 139 0.77 7.59 -1.68
N LEU A 140 1.01 6.96 -0.52
CA LEU A 140 0.26 7.26 0.69
C LEU A 140 0.61 8.65 1.23
N ALA A 141 1.88 9.06 1.16
CA ALA A 141 2.33 10.39 1.53
C ALA A 141 1.62 11.46 0.70
N ALA A 142 1.51 11.28 -0.62
CA ALA A 142 0.79 12.20 -1.50
C ALA A 142 -0.69 12.34 -1.11
N ALA A 143 -1.34 11.24 -0.71
CA ALA A 143 -2.73 11.28 -0.23
C ALA A 143 -2.87 12.05 1.09
N ILE A 144 -1.94 11.85 2.02
CA ILE A 144 -1.89 12.58 3.31
C ILE A 144 -1.61 14.07 3.05
N SER A 145 -0.61 14.40 2.24
CA SER A 145 -0.27 15.78 1.87
C SER A 145 -1.45 16.50 1.25
N SER A 146 -2.13 15.85 0.28
CA SER A 146 -3.33 16.40 -0.35
C SER A 146 -4.44 16.70 0.66
N PHE A 147 -4.58 15.90 1.72
CA PHE A 147 -5.53 16.17 2.80
C PHE A 147 -5.10 17.38 3.64
N LEU A 148 -3.83 17.44 4.06
CA LEU A 148 -3.29 18.53 4.86
C LEU A 148 -3.42 19.88 4.13
N GLU A 149 -3.10 19.91 2.83
CA GLU A 149 -3.24 21.09 1.99
C GLU A 149 -4.70 21.58 1.91
N ARG A 150 -5.67 20.66 1.77
CA ARG A 150 -7.11 21.00 1.78
C ARG A 150 -7.56 21.66 3.09
N VAL A 151 -6.89 21.36 4.20
CA VAL A 151 -7.17 21.97 5.52
C VAL A 151 -6.18 23.10 5.86
N ASN A 152 -5.48 23.63 4.86
CA ASN A 152 -4.50 24.71 4.93
C ASN A 152 -3.34 24.44 5.91
N VAL A 153 -2.87 23.20 5.96
CA VAL A 153 -1.74 22.76 6.81
C VAL A 153 -0.56 22.37 5.93
N HIS A 154 0.65 22.82 6.31
CA HIS A 154 1.87 22.44 5.61
C HIS A 154 2.12 20.93 5.71
N PRO A 155 2.37 20.20 4.60
CA PRO A 155 2.39 18.74 4.56
C PRO A 155 3.68 18.09 5.10
N SER A 156 4.42 18.76 5.99
CA SER A 156 5.70 18.24 6.49
C SER A 156 5.52 16.97 7.32
N GLY A 157 6.31 15.93 7.04
CA GLY A 157 6.29 14.65 7.73
C GLY A 157 5.21 13.66 7.25
N ALA A 158 4.51 13.98 6.16
CA ALA A 158 3.52 13.07 5.56
C ALA A 158 4.14 11.76 5.05
N ASP A 159 5.37 11.84 4.52
CA ASP A 159 6.21 10.72 4.11
C ASP A 159 6.60 9.82 5.29
N GLN A 160 7.04 10.42 6.39
CA GLN A 160 7.37 9.70 7.63
C GLN A 160 6.13 9.00 8.21
N LEU A 161 4.98 9.68 8.24
CA LEU A 161 3.72 9.05 8.67
C LEU A 161 3.34 7.89 7.75
N ALA A 162 3.42 8.08 6.43
CA ALA A 162 3.11 7.03 5.46
C ALA A 162 3.99 5.79 5.64
N ALA A 163 5.30 5.98 5.82
CA ALA A 163 6.24 4.91 6.09
C ALA A 163 5.90 4.17 7.39
N ALA A 164 5.59 4.90 8.47
CA ALA A 164 5.19 4.31 9.74
C ALA A 164 3.90 3.48 9.62
N LEU A 165 2.86 4.01 8.98
CA LEU A 165 1.58 3.32 8.81
C LEU A 165 1.72 2.03 8.00
N ILE A 166 2.46 2.07 6.88
CA ILE A 166 2.70 0.89 6.04
C ILE A 166 3.54 -0.13 6.81
N GLY A 167 4.61 0.30 7.47
CA GLY A 167 5.49 -0.55 8.27
C GLY A 167 4.74 -1.25 9.39
N THR A 168 3.96 -0.52 10.19
CA THR A 168 3.12 -1.08 11.25
C THR A 168 2.11 -2.07 10.69
N ALA A 169 1.33 -1.69 9.67
CA ALA A 169 0.30 -2.56 9.11
C ALA A 169 0.86 -3.87 8.56
N ALA A 170 1.94 -3.80 7.78
CA ALA A 170 2.55 -4.99 7.19
C ALA A 170 3.21 -5.88 8.25
N THR A 171 4.04 -5.29 9.13
CA THR A 171 4.81 -6.06 10.12
C THR A 171 3.90 -6.73 11.14
N THR A 172 2.88 -6.02 11.66
CA THR A 172 1.91 -6.60 12.60
C THR A 172 1.13 -7.74 11.97
N ALA A 173 0.67 -7.59 10.72
CA ALA A 173 -0.08 -8.65 10.05
C ALA A 173 0.78 -9.89 9.79
N ILE A 174 2.04 -9.71 9.35
CA ILE A 174 2.98 -10.82 9.11
C ILE A 174 3.34 -11.52 10.43
N TRP A 175 3.66 -10.76 11.48
CA TRP A 175 3.96 -11.30 12.80
C TRP A 175 2.79 -12.12 13.35
N HIS A 176 1.55 -11.62 13.22
CA HIS A 176 0.38 -12.35 13.71
C HIS A 176 0.23 -13.70 13.03
N VAL A 177 0.36 -13.77 11.71
CA VAL A 177 0.29 -15.03 10.96
C VAL A 177 1.42 -15.99 11.33
N ALA A 178 2.61 -15.47 11.66
CA ALA A 178 3.72 -16.31 12.11
C ALA A 178 3.47 -16.91 13.51
N GLN A 179 2.75 -16.20 14.39
CA GLN A 179 2.50 -16.59 15.76
C GLN A 179 1.19 -17.38 15.95
N SER A 180 0.21 -17.17 15.08
CA SER A 180 -1.16 -17.66 15.25
C SER A 180 -1.62 -18.39 13.99
N GLY A 181 -1.97 -19.67 14.12
CA GLY A 181 -2.58 -20.45 13.05
C GLY A 181 -4.06 -20.12 12.81
N GLU A 182 -4.71 -19.43 13.74
CA GLU A 182 -6.16 -19.13 13.72
C GLU A 182 -6.44 -17.63 13.54
N PRO A 183 -7.52 -17.25 12.84
CA PRO A 183 -7.91 -15.85 12.68
C PRO A 183 -8.31 -15.19 14.00
N ASP A 184 -7.60 -14.13 14.40
CA ASP A 184 -7.98 -13.30 15.55
C ASP A 184 -8.57 -11.96 15.10
N GLU A 185 -9.89 -11.82 15.18
CA GLU A 185 -10.59 -10.56 14.86
C GLU A 185 -10.13 -9.39 15.75
N SER A 186 -9.65 -9.70 16.96
CA SER A 186 -9.12 -8.69 17.87
C SER A 186 -7.78 -8.11 17.41
N VAL A 187 -7.01 -8.80 16.55
CA VAL A 187 -5.81 -8.24 15.91
C VAL A 187 -6.16 -7.12 14.96
N SER A 188 -7.19 -7.29 14.14
CA SER A 188 -7.64 -6.22 13.23
C SER A 188 -8.05 -4.98 14.02
N ARG A 189 -8.73 -5.17 15.15
CA ARG A 189 -9.15 -4.08 16.03
C ARG A 189 -7.98 -3.36 16.69
N ARG A 190 -7.02 -4.10 17.26
CA ARG A 190 -5.82 -3.51 17.88
C ARG A 190 -4.98 -2.78 16.83
N LEU A 191 -4.79 -3.37 15.65
CA LEU A 191 -4.06 -2.71 14.56
C LEU A 191 -4.76 -1.41 14.12
N ALA A 192 -6.08 -1.42 13.99
CA ALA A 192 -6.85 -0.21 13.66
C ALA A 192 -6.67 0.90 14.70
N GLN A 193 -6.69 0.55 15.98
CA GLN A 193 -6.43 1.49 17.07
C GLN A 193 -5.03 2.09 16.99
N THR A 194 -4.00 1.26 16.73
CA THR A 194 -2.62 1.73 16.56
C THR A 194 -2.48 2.65 15.35
N LEU A 195 -2.99 2.25 14.19
CA LEU A 195 -2.92 3.07 12.97
C LEU A 195 -3.63 4.41 13.15
N TRP A 196 -4.82 4.40 13.78
CA TRP A 196 -5.54 5.63 14.08
C TRP A 196 -4.78 6.51 15.08
N ALA A 197 -4.20 5.95 16.14
CA ALA A 197 -3.44 6.71 17.11
C ALA A 197 -2.24 7.43 16.47
N CYS A 198 -1.53 6.79 15.52
CA CYS A 198 -0.47 7.44 14.76
C CYS A 198 -0.98 8.63 13.94
N VAL A 199 -2.12 8.47 13.26
CA VAL A 199 -2.74 9.56 12.47
C VAL A 199 -3.22 10.69 13.38
N ASP A 200 -3.92 10.39 14.46
CA ASP A 200 -4.45 11.39 15.41
C ASP A 200 -3.31 12.19 16.06
N ALA A 201 -2.26 11.53 16.55
CA ALA A 201 -1.10 12.19 17.12
C ALA A 201 -0.41 13.10 16.09
N PHE A 202 -0.25 12.63 14.85
CA PHE A 202 0.31 13.44 13.77
C PHE A 202 -0.56 14.66 13.46
N LEU A 203 -1.88 14.50 13.30
CA LEU A 203 -2.79 15.61 13.00
C LEU A 203 -2.82 16.64 14.14
N ARG A 204 -2.86 16.19 15.40
CA ARG A 204 -2.78 17.07 16.57
C ARG A 204 -1.49 17.87 16.62
N SER A 205 -0.35 17.25 16.25
CA SER A 205 0.94 17.96 16.17
C SER A 205 0.93 19.11 15.15
N LYS A 206 -0.02 19.09 14.21
CA LYS A 206 -0.25 20.13 13.21
C LYS A 206 -1.41 21.08 13.56
N GLY A 207 -1.97 20.97 14.77
CA GLY A 207 -3.11 21.76 15.21
C GLY A 207 -4.45 21.33 14.61
N VAL A 208 -4.53 20.14 14.01
CA VAL A 208 -5.78 19.58 13.46
C VAL A 208 -6.37 18.60 14.46
N ILE A 209 -7.58 18.90 14.94
CA ILE A 209 -8.34 17.99 15.80
C ILE A 209 -9.46 17.39 14.98
N VAL A 210 -9.51 16.06 14.93
CA VAL A 210 -10.53 15.30 14.22
C VAL A 210 -11.36 14.53 15.23
N ASP A 211 -12.68 14.62 15.12
CA ASP A 211 -13.58 13.71 15.82
C ASP A 211 -13.47 12.31 15.16
N PRO A 212 -12.98 11.30 15.88
CA PRO A 212 -12.74 9.97 15.30
C PRO A 212 -14.02 9.20 14.95
N ASP A 213 -15.17 9.64 15.49
CA ASP A 213 -16.47 8.97 15.36
C ASP A 213 -17.41 9.70 14.37
N ARG A 214 -16.97 10.83 13.80
CA ARG A 214 -17.67 11.56 12.73
C ARG A 214 -16.93 11.49 11.41
N ALA A 215 -17.68 11.40 10.32
CA ALA A 215 -17.11 11.46 8.97
C ALA A 215 -16.35 12.78 8.77
N LEU A 216 -15.25 12.72 8.03
CA LEU A 216 -14.47 13.90 7.70
C LEU A 216 -15.21 14.69 6.63
N ASP A 217 -15.85 15.77 7.04
CA ASP A 217 -16.39 16.80 6.14
C ASP A 217 -15.30 17.84 5.89
N PRO A 218 -14.66 17.88 4.70
CA PRO A 218 -13.58 18.80 4.39
C PRO A 218 -13.99 20.28 4.52
N ASP A 219 -15.28 20.58 4.35
CA ASP A 219 -15.80 21.94 4.46
C ASP A 219 -15.94 22.37 5.92
N ARG A 220 -16.34 21.45 6.81
CA ARG A 220 -16.41 21.72 8.26
C ARG A 220 -15.06 21.83 8.94
N VAL A 221 -14.04 21.10 8.47
CA VAL A 221 -12.67 21.21 9.03
C VAL A 221 -12.09 22.62 8.78
N ARG A 222 -12.45 23.27 7.66
CA ARG A 222 -12.11 24.68 7.40
C ARG A 222 -12.81 25.64 8.37
N THR A 223 -14.10 25.43 8.63
CA THR A 223 -14.89 26.27 9.55
C THR A 223 -14.41 26.18 11.00
N ALA A 224 -14.04 24.98 11.48
CA ALA A 224 -13.56 24.79 12.84
C ALA A 224 -12.23 25.55 13.11
N ARG A 225 -11.35 25.64 12.12
CA ARG A 225 -10.11 26.42 12.23
C ARG A 225 -10.36 27.92 12.13
N ALA A 226 -11.26 28.37 11.27
CA ALA A 226 -11.66 29.78 11.22
C ALA A 226 -12.19 30.24 12.59
N ALA A 227 -13.07 29.44 13.21
CA ALA A 227 -13.59 29.71 14.55
C ALA A 227 -12.52 29.71 15.65
N LEU A 228 -11.51 28.83 15.59
CA LEU A 228 -10.40 28.80 16.55
C LEU A 228 -9.40 29.95 16.36
N VAL A 229 -9.24 30.46 15.14
CA VAL A 229 -8.41 31.65 14.84
C VAL A 229 -9.13 32.92 15.29
N ASP A 230 -10.45 33.03 15.09
CA ASP A 230 -11.26 34.14 15.61
C ASP A 230 -11.20 34.22 17.14
N LEU A 231 -11.37 33.10 17.84
CA LEU A 231 -11.28 33.05 19.31
C LEU A 231 -9.88 33.44 19.84
N ARG A 232 -8.83 33.29 19.03
CA ARG A 232 -7.46 33.75 19.35
C ARG A 232 -7.19 35.18 18.88
N GLY A 233 -8.02 35.74 17.99
CA GLY A 233 -7.96 37.12 17.51
C GLY A 233 -8.74 38.10 18.39
N GLU A 234 -9.79 37.65 19.08
CA GLU A 234 -10.61 38.48 19.98
C GLU A 234 -9.99 38.68 21.38
N SER A 235 -8.80 38.12 21.66
CA SER A 235 -8.07 38.33 22.92
C SER A 235 -7.05 39.48 22.84
N GLN A 236 -7.38 40.58 22.15
CA GLN A 236 -6.72 41.86 22.40
C GLN A 236 -7.41 42.58 23.56
N SER A 237 -6.64 42.77 24.63
CA SER A 237 -7.01 43.34 25.92
C SER A 237 -7.83 44.64 25.82
N PRO A 238 -8.80 44.85 26.74
CA PRO A 238 -9.41 46.16 26.90
C PRO A 238 -8.33 47.15 27.36
N SER A 239 -8.11 48.19 26.55
CA SER A 239 -7.28 49.32 26.92
C SER A 239 -8.01 50.10 28.02
N PHE A 240 -7.58 49.90 29.27
CA PHE A 240 -7.85 50.84 30.35
C PHE A 240 -6.66 51.79 30.43
N LEU A 241 -6.78 52.92 29.74
CA LEU A 241 -6.21 54.22 30.13
C LEU A 241 -7.22 55.30 29.75
#